data_AF-A0A7G7G9B9-F1
#
_entry.id   AF-A0A7G7G9B9-F1
#
_cell.length_a   1.000
_cell.length_b   1.000
_cell.length_c   1.000
_cell.angle_alpha   90.00
_cell.angle_beta   90.00
_cell.angle_gamma   90.00
#
_symmetry.space_group_name_H-M   'P 1'
#
loop_
_entity.id
_entity.type
_entity.pdbx_description
1 polymer ?
#
loop_
_entity_poly.entity_id
_entity_poly.type
_entity_poly.pdbx_seq_one_letter_code
_entity_poly.pdbx_strand_id
1 'polypeptide(L)' 'MKKYKAVKSISAESFETELNTLAKAGWKVISANLTQAGVKGDEAIFFALLVMNDVDVELKQLLEENVDELEDIDLNPSDN' A
#
# COMPACT_ATOMS: atom_id res chain seq x y z
N MET A 1 -4.40 8.76 -13.04
CA MET A 1 -3.23 9.67 -12.87
C MET A 1 -2.38 9.16 -11.70
N LYS A 2 -1.09 9.52 -11.59
CA LYS A 2 -0.30 9.16 -10.40
C LYS A 2 -0.52 10.20 -9.29
N LYS A 3 -0.88 9.73 -8.10
CA LYS A 3 -0.97 10.54 -6.87
C LYS A 3 0.20 10.22 -5.96
N TYR A 4 0.72 11.22 -5.26
CA TYR A 4 1.84 11.06 -4.33
C TYR A 4 1.43 11.52 -2.93
N LYS A 5 1.92 10.83 -1.91
CA LYS A 5 1.74 11.19 -0.50
C LYS A 5 3.05 11.05 0.25
N ALA A 6 3.38 12.01 1.10
CA ALA A 6 4.49 11.91 2.03
C ALA A 6 3.94 11.67 3.45
N VAL A 7 4.56 10.74 4.18
CA VAL A 7 4.28 10.44 5.59
C VAL A 7 5.51 10.77 6.40
N LYS A 8 5.31 11.38 7.57
CA LYS A 8 6.35 11.72 8.54
C LYS A 8 5.87 11.36 9.94
N SER A 9 6.69 10.64 10.70
CA SER A 9 6.38 10.31 12.10
C SER A 9 7.66 10.32 12.94
N ILE A 10 7.52 10.56 14.24
CA ILE A 10 8.60 10.40 15.24
C ILE A 10 8.48 9.08 16.01
N SER A 11 7.37 8.36 15.82
CA SER A 11 7.13 7.04 16.40
C SER A 11 7.18 5.97 15.30
N ALA A 12 8.00 4.94 15.51
CA ALA A 12 8.11 3.81 14.60
C ALA A 12 6.78 3.05 14.48
N GLU A 13 6.11 2.80 15.60
CA GLU A 13 4.83 2.09 15.64
C GLU A 13 3.73 2.84 14.88
N SER A 14 3.64 4.16 15.09
CA SER A 14 2.66 4.99 14.39
C SER A 14 2.98 5.06 12.89
N PHE A 15 4.26 5.09 12.53
CA PHE A 15 4.70 5.06 11.13
C PHE A 15 4.28 3.77 10.44
N GLU A 16 4.55 2.61 11.04
CA GLU A 16 4.16 1.30 10.51
C GLU A 16 2.64 1.16 10.39
N THR A 17 1.90 1.62 11.40
CA THR A 17 0.43 1.58 11.40
C THR A 17 -0.14 2.42 10.25
N GLU A 18 0.41 3.62 10.03
CA GLU A 18 -0.02 4.50 8.94
C GLU A 18 0.32 3.91 7.56
N LEU A 19 1.52 3.34 7.40
CA LEU A 19 1.91 2.66 6.16
C LEU A 19 1.01 1.46 5.85
N ASN A 20 0.67 0.65 6.85
CA ASN A 20 -0.25 -0.48 6.69
C ASN A 20 -1.66 -0.03 6.28
N THR A 21 -2.14 1.06 6.88
CA THR A 21 -3.44 1.64 6.52
C THR A 21 -3.44 2.14 5.07
N LEU A 22 -2.36 2.82 4.67
CA LEU A 22 -2.21 3.34 3.30
C LEU A 22 -2.05 2.22 2.27
N ALA A 23 -1.33 1.14 2.62
CA ALA A 23 -1.18 -0.03 1.76
C ALA A 23 -2.54 -0.70 1.48
N LYS A 24 -3.40 -0.84 2.51
CA LYS A 24 -4.77 -1.34 2.35
C LYS A 24 -5.61 -0.44 1.43
N ALA A 25 -5.39 0.88 1.50
CA ALA A 25 -6.03 1.84 0.62
C ALA A 25 -5.42 1.91 -0.80
N GLY A 26 -4.45 1.05 -1.14
CA GLY A 26 -3.86 0.97 -2.48
C GLY A 26 -2.62 1.85 -2.71
N TRP A 27 -2.10 2.50 -1.68
CA TRP A 27 -0.83 3.24 -1.78
C TRP A 27 0.37 2.28 -1.74
N LYS A 28 1.37 2.54 -2.58
CA LYS A 28 2.63 1.80 -2.63
C LYS A 28 3.77 2.69 -2.15
N VAL A 29 4.59 2.21 -1.22
CA VAL A 29 5.80 2.93 -0.79
C VAL A 29 6.84 2.86 -1.90
N ILE A 30 7.40 4.01 -2.30
CA ILE A 30 8.45 4.10 -3.33
C ILE A 30 9.79 4.55 -2.76
N SER A 31 9.79 5.21 -1.60
CA SER A 31 11.00 5.55 -0.86
C SER A 31 10.66 5.66 0.62
N ALA A 32 11.51 5.14 1.48
CA ALA A 32 11.41 5.33 2.93
C ALA A 32 12.80 5.64 3.49
N ASN A 33 12.86 6.52 4.49
CA ASN A 33 14.11 6.92 5.10
C ASN A 33 13.91 7.26 6.57
N LEU A 34 15.02 7.27 7.30
CA LEU A 34 15.12 7.61 8.71
C LEU A 34 16.19 8.68 8.86
N THR A 35 15.91 9.72 9.64
CA THR A 35 16.94 10.66 10.08
C THR A 35 16.76 10.96 11.57
N GLN A 36 17.84 11.35 12.24
CA GLN A 36 17.79 11.87 13.60
C GLN A 36 17.55 13.38 13.59
N ALA A 37 16.86 13.88 14.61
CA ALA A 37 16.58 15.29 14.81
C ALA A 37 17.84 16.08 15.25
N GLY A 38 18.80 16.29 14.34
CA GLY A 38 19.98 17.10 14.58
C GLY A 38 20.99 16.52 15.60
N VAL A 39 22.06 17.28 15.87
CA VAL A 39 23.24 16.83 16.65
C VAL A 39 22.96 16.60 18.15
N LYS A 40 21.80 17.05 18.65
CA LYS A 40 21.42 16.97 20.07
C LYS A 40 20.11 16.23 20.35
N GLY A 41 19.40 15.78 19.32
CA GLY A 41 18.13 15.08 19.47
C GLY A 41 18.30 13.59 19.23
N ASP A 42 18.01 12.77 20.24
CA ASP A 42 17.93 11.30 20.10
C ASP A 42 16.65 10.85 19.37
N GLU A 43 15.80 11.80 18.96
CA GLU A 43 14.55 11.48 18.27
C GLU A 43 14.78 11.06 16.82
N ALA A 44 14.40 9.82 16.53
CA ALA A 44 14.27 9.26 15.21
C ALA A 44 13.04 9.85 14.49
N ILE A 45 13.23 10.32 13.27
CA ILE A 45 12.16 10.80 12.40
C ILE A 45 12.12 9.92 11.16
N PHE A 46 10.97 9.26 10.97
CA PHE A 46 10.66 8.35 9.88
C PHE A 46 9.93 9.09 8.76
N PHE A 47 10.29 8.79 7.52
CA PHE A 47 9.67 9.37 6.33
C PHE A 47 9.38 8.30 5.30
N ALA A 48 8.24 8.41 4.61
CA ALA A 48 7.95 7.63 3.42
C ALA A 48 7.32 8.49 2.34
N LEU A 49 7.71 8.25 1.10
CA LEU A 49 7.03 8.69 -0.10
C LEU A 49 6.25 7.52 -0.68
N LEU A 50 4.96 7.73 -0.88
CA LEU A 50 4.04 6.76 -1.45
C LEU A 50 3.48 7.25 -2.77
N VAL A 51 3.16 6.31 -3.65
CA VAL A 51 2.48 6.54 -4.92
C VAL A 51 1.21 5.71 -4.98
N MET A 52 0.17 6.25 -5.59
CA MET A 52 -1.02 5.52 -6.00
C MET A 52 -1.24 5.75 -7.48
N ASN A 53 -1.61 4.69 -8.18
CA ASN A 53 -2.05 4.76 -9.58
C ASN A 53 -3.55 4.47 -9.60
N ASP A 54 -4.36 5.42 -10.08
CA ASP A 54 -5.81 5.26 -10.14
C ASP A 54 -6.21 4.00 -10.97
N VAL A 55 -5.41 3.65 -11.98
CA VAL A 55 -5.63 2.44 -12.80
C VAL A 55 -5.49 1.15 -11.99
N ASP A 56 -4.56 1.10 -11.02
CA ASP A 56 -4.39 -0.09 -10.17
C ASP A 56 -5.56 -0.26 -9.19
N VAL A 57 -6.25 0.83 -8.84
CA VAL A 57 -7.42 0.83 -7.96
C VAL A 57 -8.65 0.34 -8.70
N GLU A 58 -8.90 0.86 -9.91
CA GLU A 58 -10.00 0.41 -10.77
C GLU A 58 -9.83 -1.07 -11.16
N LEU A 59 -8.60 -1.51 -11.49
CA LEU A 59 -8.34 -2.91 -11.81
C LEU A 59 -8.62 -3.84 -10.62
N LYS A 60 -8.28 -3.41 -9.40
CA LYS A 60 -8.58 -4.17 -8.18
C LYS A 60 -10.09 -4.25 -7.93
N GLN A 61 -10.81 -3.15 -8.07
CA GLN A 61 -12.26 -3.12 -7.92
C GLN A 61 -12.95 -4.04 -8.93
N LEU A 62 -12.52 -3.99 -10.20
CA LEU A 62 -13.02 -4.92 -11.21
C LEU A 62 -12.73 -6.38 -10.85
N LEU A 63 -11.50 -6.70 -10.39
CA LEU A 63 -11.19 -8.07 -9.99
C LEU A 63 -12.03 -8.51 -8.79
N GLU A 64 -12.27 -7.66 -7.80
CA GLU A 64 -13.10 -7.94 -6.62
C GLU A 64 -14.58 -8.13 -6.99
N GLU A 65 -15.11 -7.34 -7.93
CA GLU A 65 -16.49 -7.46 -8.43
C GLU A 65 -16.72 -8.71 -9.31
N ASN A 66 -15.67 -9.23 -9.95
CA ASN A 66 -15.76 -10.40 -10.84
C ASN A 66 -15.39 -11.73 -10.16
N VAL A 67 -15.00 -11.74 -8.87
CA VAL A 67 -14.72 -13.02 -8.16
C VAL A 67 -16.00 -13.85 -8.02
N ASP A 68 -17.15 -13.21 -7.85
CA ASP A 68 -18.45 -13.88 -7.68
C ASP A 68 -18.90 -14.67 -8.93
N GLU A 69 -18.38 -14.35 -10.13
CA GLU A 69 -18.70 -15.08 -11.37
C GLU A 69 -17.70 -16.21 -11.71
N LEU A 70 -16.56 -16.29 -11.01
CA LEU A 70 -15.52 -17.28 -11.29
C LEU A 70 -15.66 -18.58 -10.48
N GLU A 71 -16.52 -18.62 -9.45
CA GLU A 71 -16.75 -19.82 -8.63
C GLU A 71 -17.62 -20.89 -9.31
N ASP A 72 -18.28 -20.57 -10.43
CA ASP A 72 -19.17 -21.48 -11.17
C ASP A 72 -18.51 -22.12 -12.41
N ILE A 73 -17.22 -21.87 -12.64
CA ILE A 73 -16.47 -22.54 -13.70
C ILE A 73 -15.94 -23.87 -13.15
N ASP A 74 -16.75 -24.92 -13.29
CA ASP A 74 -16.36 -26.32 -13.09
C ASP A 74 -15.25 -26.70 -14.09
N LEU A 75 -14.02 -26.30 -13.78
CA LEU A 75 -12.81 -26.70 -14.47
C LEU A 75 -12.41 -28.10 -13.99
N ASN A 76 -13.22 -29.11 -14.32
CA ASN A 76 -12.84 -30.51 -14.15
C ASN A 76 -12.29 -31.05 -15.48
N PRO A 77 -10.96 -31.15 -15.67
CA PRO A 77 -10.37 -31.57 -16.95
C PRO A 77 -10.31 -33.11 -17.07
N SER A 78 -11.37 -33.82 -16.72
CA SER A 78 -11.42 -35.29 -16.75
C SER A 78 -12.62 -35.84 -17.53
N ASP A 79 -12.82 -35.36 -18.76
CA ASP A 79 -13.63 -36.04 -19.77
C ASP A 79 -12.95 -35.92 -21.15
N ASN A 80 -11.86 -36.69 -21.34
CA ASN A 80 -11.53 -37.43 -22.58
C ASN A 80 -10.25 -38.24 -22.43
#